data_AF-A0A518D8H4-F1
#
_entry.id   AF-A0A518D8H4-F1
#
_cell.length_a   1.000
_cell.length_b   1.000
_cell.length_c   1.000
_cell.angle_alpha   90.00
_cell.angle_beta   90.00
_cell.angle_gamma   90.00
#
_symmetry.space_group_name_H-M   'P 1'
#
loop_
_entity.id
_entity.type
_entity.pdbx_description
1 polymer ?
#
loop_
_entity_poly.entity_id
_entity_poly.type
_entity_poly.pdbx_seq_one_letter_code
_entity_poly.pdbx_strand_id
1 'polypeptide(L)'
;MSKITRIADWVLKLPLVWGGLACLGFYALVLSGVIASPLLMRYTTRDPVEYVTMALFFVGAAALLMRLSGVLGQMSVLTRRLLDPPPAGGQPVEDAARLLAQLDEAPARFQQSYLVRRLRDVVEYVRRKDSADDLDSHLRRLEEQDADRMSAGYALARIVIWAVPILGFLGTVIGITLAIMNLNPEALEKSLTTVTAGLGVAFDTTALALSLSIVLMLVKFFVERTEEGLLTAVNQRAFDEVTGRFQQLGTGSDPQVASIGRMCDHVVRAVETMAARQAEVWRTTVDEQRLQWESAAQQSRLALAQTVEAAGQHWQSAAAQTGELLTESISAGLEQSLGAHASALSDGAARHGELLTAALDRQMAGLTDRVSTLAQTAETHAASLTEGAVRHAAQLESGAQQLVGRLSQGLEKMAELLVEALQRHGELLTQAEQDLASENRKHLSEVEAALGEAMVVSADRQEKLIQQSEALLKEMQVALVETAGAAVEHQEQLVKQGEVLLRVVDSTGQVQKLENSLNRNLDALGRAHNFEETLLSLSAAIQLLSARVGRGVSETAPRREAA
;
A
#
# COMPACT_ATOMS: atom_id res chain seq x y z
N MET A 1 -27.85 8.75 9.56
CA MET A 1 -28.59 8.34 8.35
C MET A 1 -29.53 7.19 8.69
N SER A 2 -30.81 7.27 8.29
CA SER A 2 -31.82 6.22 8.50
C SER A 2 -31.44 4.92 7.79
N LYS A 3 -31.86 3.76 8.33
CA LYS A 3 -31.68 2.44 7.68
C LYS A 3 -32.26 2.46 6.25
N ILE A 4 -33.34 3.20 6.02
CA ILE A 4 -34.00 3.35 4.72
C ILE A 4 -33.10 4.08 3.72
N THR A 5 -32.46 5.19 4.13
CA THR A 5 -31.51 5.91 3.26
C THR A 5 -30.29 5.07 2.90
N ARG A 6 -29.81 4.21 3.81
CA ARG A 6 -28.66 3.34 3.56
C ARG A 6 -29.00 2.21 2.58
N ILE A 7 -30.21 1.66 2.66
CA ILE A 7 -30.72 0.65 1.71
C ILE A 7 -30.95 1.30 0.34
N ALA A 8 -31.56 2.48 0.28
CA ALA A 8 -31.76 3.21 -0.96
C ALA A 8 -30.43 3.52 -1.68
N ASP A 9 -29.41 4.00 -0.95
CA ASP A 9 -28.07 4.23 -1.49
C ASP A 9 -27.40 2.96 -1.99
N TRP A 10 -27.63 1.83 -1.32
CA TRP A 10 -27.08 0.55 -1.75
C TRP A 10 -27.76 0.05 -3.04
N VAL A 11 -29.10 0.14 -3.11
CA VAL A 11 -29.88 -0.24 -4.30
C VAL A 11 -29.53 0.64 -5.50
N LEU A 12 -29.36 1.95 -5.30
CA LEU A 12 -28.95 2.89 -6.35
C LEU A 12 -27.54 2.63 -6.89
N LYS A 13 -26.70 1.90 -6.15
CA LYS A 13 -25.35 1.51 -6.58
C LYS A 13 -25.31 0.17 -7.31
N LEU A 14 -26.43 -0.55 -7.42
CA LEU A 14 -26.48 -1.82 -8.14
C LEU A 14 -26.63 -1.59 -9.65
N PRO A 15 -25.68 -2.08 -10.47
CA PRO A 15 -25.79 -1.99 -11.93
C PRO A 15 -27.02 -2.68 -12.51
N LEU A 16 -27.55 -3.69 -11.79
CA LEU A 16 -28.74 -4.43 -12.20
C LEU A 16 -29.98 -3.54 -12.28
N VAL A 17 -30.11 -2.57 -11.37
CA VAL A 17 -31.26 -1.64 -11.34
C VAL A 17 -31.21 -0.70 -12.53
N TRP A 18 -30.06 -0.05 -12.74
CA TRP A 18 -29.87 0.88 -13.85
C TRP A 18 -29.89 0.19 -15.21
N GLY A 19 -29.28 -0.99 -15.32
CA GLY A 19 -29.34 -1.81 -16.53
C GLY A 19 -30.74 -2.30 -16.83
N GLY A 20 -31.48 -2.76 -15.82
CA GLY A 20 -32.89 -3.15 -15.96
C GLY A 20 -33.77 -1.98 -16.38
N LEU A 21 -33.61 -0.81 -15.76
CA LEU A 21 -34.35 0.40 -16.10
C LEU A 21 -34.01 0.89 -17.52
N ALA A 22 -32.74 0.85 -17.92
CA ALA A 22 -32.31 1.17 -19.28
C ALA A 22 -32.91 0.19 -20.31
N CYS A 23 -32.95 -1.11 -19.99
CA CYS A 23 -33.56 -2.13 -20.84
C CYS A 23 -35.08 -1.90 -20.99
N LEU A 24 -35.79 -1.63 -19.89
CA LEU A 24 -37.22 -1.30 -19.92
C LEU A 24 -37.48 -0.02 -20.72
N GLY A 25 -36.66 1.01 -20.52
CA GLY A 25 -36.74 2.26 -21.27
C GLY A 25 -36.52 2.05 -22.76
N PHE A 26 -35.54 1.22 -23.14
CA PHE A 26 -35.30 0.82 -24.52
C PHE A 26 -36.54 0.16 -25.15
N TYR A 27 -37.12 -0.85 -24.50
CA TYR A 27 -38.31 -1.51 -25.03
C TYR A 27 -39.55 -0.61 -25.03
N ALA A 28 -39.69 0.30 -24.07
CA ALA A 28 -40.75 1.30 -24.08
C ALA A 28 -40.63 2.25 -25.29
N LEU A 29 -39.41 2.63 -25.68
CA LEU A 29 -39.15 3.44 -26.88
C LEU A 29 -39.41 2.68 -28.18
N VAL A 30 -39.14 1.38 -28.21
CA VAL A 30 -39.49 0.51 -29.34
C VAL A 30 -41.00 0.37 -29.46
N LEU A 31 -41.71 0.11 -28.35
CA LEU A 31 -43.17 -0.07 -28.32
C LEU A 31 -43.95 1.22 -28.62
N SER A 32 -43.42 2.39 -28.23
CA SER A 32 -44.01 3.70 -28.52
C SER A 32 -43.78 4.18 -29.96
N GLY A 33 -43.00 3.44 -30.76
CA GLY A 33 -42.74 3.77 -32.16
C GLY A 33 -41.71 4.87 -32.39
N VAL A 34 -41.04 5.36 -31.33
CA VAL A 34 -39.96 6.34 -31.44
C VAL A 34 -38.75 5.72 -32.15
N ILE A 35 -38.45 4.46 -31.83
CA ILE A 35 -37.42 3.68 -32.50
C ILE A 35 -38.10 2.76 -33.52
N ALA A 36 -38.32 3.27 -34.73
CA ALA A 36 -39.02 2.54 -35.80
C ALA A 36 -38.09 1.80 -36.79
N SER A 37 -36.84 1.54 -36.40
CA SER A 37 -35.88 0.86 -37.28
C SER A 37 -36.29 -0.61 -37.50
N PRO A 38 -36.58 -1.04 -38.75
CA PRO A 38 -36.97 -2.42 -39.04
C PRO A 38 -35.87 -3.43 -38.71
N LEU A 39 -34.61 -3.01 -38.85
CA LEU A 39 -33.45 -3.85 -38.53
C LEU A 39 -33.34 -4.06 -37.02
N LEU A 40 -33.49 -3.00 -36.22
CA LEU A 40 -33.38 -3.10 -34.78
C LEU A 40 -34.48 -4.00 -34.20
N MET A 41 -35.72 -3.79 -34.62
CA MET A 41 -36.85 -4.64 -34.20
C MET A 41 -36.61 -6.10 -34.56
N ARG A 42 -36.06 -6.37 -35.76
CA ARG A 42 -35.71 -7.72 -36.19
C ARG A 42 -34.73 -8.42 -35.24
N TYR A 43 -33.70 -7.72 -34.78
CA TYR A 43 -32.64 -8.32 -33.96
C TYR A 43 -32.91 -8.28 -32.46
N THR A 44 -33.91 -7.53 -31.96
CA THR A 44 -34.12 -7.36 -30.51
C THR A 44 -35.48 -7.80 -30.01
N THR A 45 -36.42 -8.25 -30.86
CA THR A 45 -37.81 -8.51 -30.42
C THR A 45 -38.40 -9.85 -30.85
N ARG A 46 -37.67 -10.68 -31.60
CA ARG A 46 -38.23 -11.90 -32.21
C ARG A 46 -38.24 -13.10 -31.28
N ASP A 47 -37.17 -13.30 -30.50
CA ASP A 47 -36.97 -14.51 -29.70
C ASP A 47 -36.67 -14.18 -28.23
N PRO A 48 -37.13 -14.99 -27.25
CA PRO A 48 -36.80 -14.83 -25.84
C PRO A 48 -35.29 -14.68 -25.56
N VAL A 49 -34.43 -15.35 -26.33
CA VAL A 49 -32.96 -15.26 -26.18
C VAL A 49 -32.46 -13.85 -26.51
N GLU A 50 -33.06 -13.16 -27.48
CA GLU A 50 -32.71 -11.76 -27.80
C GLU A 50 -33.05 -10.84 -26.62
N TYR A 51 -34.21 -11.02 -25.99
CA TYR A 51 -34.62 -10.23 -24.82
C TYR A 51 -33.65 -10.39 -23.65
N VAL A 52 -33.26 -11.63 -23.35
CA VAL A 52 -32.31 -11.94 -22.26
C VAL A 52 -30.92 -11.37 -22.60
N THR A 53 -30.48 -11.52 -23.84
CA THR A 53 -29.20 -10.99 -24.33
C THR A 53 -29.15 -9.46 -24.22
N MET A 54 -30.22 -8.77 -24.61
CA MET A 54 -30.34 -7.31 -24.45
C MET A 54 -30.36 -6.89 -22.98
N ALA A 55 -31.08 -7.60 -22.12
CA ALA A 55 -31.10 -7.31 -20.69
C ALA A 55 -29.70 -7.42 -20.07
N LEU A 56 -28.96 -8.49 -20.38
CA LEU A 56 -27.58 -8.65 -19.94
C LEU A 56 -26.67 -7.56 -20.50
N PHE A 57 -26.83 -7.20 -21.77
CA PHE A 57 -26.08 -6.10 -22.38
C PHE A 57 -26.27 -4.79 -21.63
N PHE A 58 -27.50 -4.38 -21.34
CA PHE A 58 -27.76 -3.14 -20.59
C PHE A 58 -27.21 -3.19 -19.16
N VAL A 59 -27.26 -4.35 -18.49
CA VAL A 59 -26.64 -4.53 -17.16
C VAL A 59 -25.12 -4.40 -17.25
N GLY A 60 -24.47 -5.03 -18.23
CA GLY A 60 -23.03 -4.91 -18.47
C GLY A 60 -22.62 -3.48 -18.80
N ALA A 61 -23.36 -2.82 -19.68
CA ALA A 61 -23.13 -1.43 -20.07
C ALA A 61 -23.30 -0.47 -18.87
N ALA A 62 -24.36 -0.65 -18.08
CA ALA A 62 -24.58 0.15 -16.87
C ALA A 62 -23.44 -0.05 -15.85
N ALA A 63 -22.99 -1.29 -15.64
CA ALA A 63 -21.87 -1.58 -14.73
C ALA A 63 -20.59 -0.84 -15.16
N LEU A 64 -20.27 -0.89 -16.46
CA LEU A 64 -19.10 -0.22 -17.02
C LEU A 64 -19.21 1.31 -16.99
N LEU A 65 -20.38 1.87 -17.33
CA LEU A 65 -20.61 3.32 -17.32
C LEU A 65 -20.59 3.90 -15.90
N MET A 66 -21.17 3.19 -14.92
CA MET A 66 -21.09 3.59 -13.52
C MET A 66 -19.64 3.59 -13.04
N ARG A 67 -18.86 2.54 -13.37
CA ARG A 67 -17.41 2.49 -13.11
C ARG A 67 -16.70 3.68 -13.74
N LEU A 68 -16.92 3.94 -15.02
CA LEU A 68 -16.29 5.06 -15.74
C LEU A 68 -16.59 6.40 -15.08
N SER A 69 -17.85 6.66 -14.71
CA SER A 69 -18.23 7.89 -14.02
C SER A 69 -17.53 8.06 -12.67
N GLY A 70 -17.33 6.95 -11.94
CA GLY A 70 -16.58 6.93 -10.68
C GLY A 70 -15.09 7.20 -10.87
N VAL A 71 -14.48 6.63 -11.90
CA VAL A 71 -13.07 6.85 -12.27
C VAL A 71 -12.85 8.30 -12.68
N LEU A 72 -13.68 8.84 -13.57
CA LEU A 72 -13.62 10.24 -14.02
C LEU A 72 -13.83 11.21 -12.84
N GLY A 73 -14.75 10.90 -11.93
CA GLY A 73 -14.97 11.71 -10.73
C GLY A 73 -13.72 11.77 -9.82
N GLN A 74 -12.97 10.68 -9.73
CA GLN A 74 -11.76 10.59 -8.92
C GLN A 74 -10.56 11.34 -9.53
N MET A 75 -10.50 11.54 -10.85
CA MET A 75 -9.44 12.34 -11.47
C MET A 75 -9.39 13.77 -10.90
N SER A 76 -10.54 14.33 -10.51
CA SER A 76 -10.60 15.67 -9.88
C SER A 76 -9.98 15.73 -8.47
N VAL A 77 -9.81 14.57 -7.80
CA VAL A 77 -9.19 14.47 -6.47
C VAL A 77 -7.68 14.64 -6.57
N LEU A 78 -7.06 14.17 -7.66
CA LEU A 78 -5.61 14.25 -7.88
C LEU A 78 -5.08 15.69 -7.90
N THR A 79 -5.90 16.64 -8.35
CA THR A 79 -5.52 18.06 -8.42
C THR A 79 -5.70 18.82 -7.11
N ARG A 80 -6.36 18.22 -6.11
CA ARG A 80 -6.61 18.88 -4.82
C ARG A 80 -5.44 18.65 -3.88
N ARG A 81 -5.12 19.67 -3.09
CA ARG A 81 -4.24 19.53 -1.94
C ARG A 81 -5.04 18.91 -0.80
N LEU A 82 -4.65 17.70 -0.41
CA LEU A 82 -5.26 16.92 0.67
C LEU A 82 -4.49 17.04 1.98
N LEU A 83 -3.18 17.26 1.89
CA LEU A 83 -2.27 17.42 3.02
C LEU A 83 -1.54 18.75 2.89
N ASP A 84 -1.21 19.34 4.03
CA ASP A 84 -0.33 20.53 4.07
C ASP A 84 1.10 20.17 3.62
N PRO A 85 1.85 21.10 3.02
CA PRO A 85 3.23 20.85 2.62
C PRO A 85 4.10 20.46 3.82
N PRO A 86 5.07 19.55 3.66
CA PRO A 86 5.96 19.16 4.74
C PRO A 86 6.81 20.36 5.20
N PRO A 87 7.03 20.55 6.52
CA PRO A 87 7.99 21.50 7.07
C PRO A 87 9.42 21.14 6.65
N ALA A 88 10.28 22.15 6.60
CA ALA A 88 11.69 21.97 6.27
C ALA A 88 12.37 21.05 7.31
N GLY A 89 12.84 19.89 6.86
CA GLY A 89 13.44 18.85 7.72
C GLY A 89 12.57 17.62 7.97
N GLY A 90 11.34 17.56 7.44
CA GLY A 90 10.42 16.44 7.61
C GLY A 90 9.57 16.55 8.87
N GLN A 91 8.46 15.80 8.92
CA GLN A 91 7.51 15.74 10.03
C GLN A 91 7.84 14.57 10.97
N PRO A 92 7.78 14.74 12.29
CA PRO A 92 7.85 13.62 13.23
C PRO A 92 6.67 12.66 13.00
N VAL A 93 6.84 11.39 13.40
CA VAL A 93 5.80 10.36 13.27
C VAL A 93 4.56 10.69 14.11
N GLU A 94 4.72 11.45 15.20
CA GLU A 94 3.64 11.93 16.07
C GLU A 94 2.60 12.78 15.31
N ASP A 95 3.03 13.50 14.27
CA ASP A 95 2.15 14.33 13.43
C ASP A 95 1.22 13.49 12.53
N ALA A 96 1.42 12.16 12.43
CA ALA A 96 0.56 11.28 11.66
C ALA A 96 -0.92 11.37 12.09
N ALA A 97 -1.20 11.56 13.38
CA ALA A 97 -2.56 11.75 13.87
C ALA A 97 -3.22 13.02 13.31
N ARG A 98 -2.45 14.11 13.17
CA ARG A 98 -2.92 15.35 12.57
C ARG A 98 -3.17 15.19 11.07
N LEU A 99 -2.29 14.49 10.35
CA LEU A 99 -2.46 14.21 8.93
C LEU A 99 -3.71 13.35 8.67
N LEU A 100 -4.01 12.38 9.52
CA LEU A 100 -5.26 11.61 9.43
C LEU A 100 -6.48 12.50 9.63
N ALA A 101 -6.44 13.42 10.59
CA ALA A 101 -7.52 14.38 10.80
C ALA A 101 -7.72 15.30 9.57
N GLN A 102 -6.65 15.74 8.91
CA GLN A 102 -6.74 16.50 7.65
C GLN A 102 -7.38 15.67 6.53
N LEU A 103 -7.06 14.38 6.43
CA LEU A 103 -7.71 13.48 5.48
C LEU A 103 -9.19 13.25 5.81
N ASP A 104 -9.59 13.31 7.08
CA ASP A 104 -10.98 13.23 7.52
C ASP A 104 -11.81 14.47 7.14
N GLU A 105 -11.19 15.63 7.00
CA GLU A 105 -11.86 16.86 6.53
C GLU A 105 -12.26 16.80 5.05
N ALA A 106 -11.71 15.86 4.28
CA ALA A 106 -12.08 15.68 2.89
C ALA A 106 -13.58 15.33 2.76
N PRO A 107 -14.31 15.89 1.75
CA PRO A 107 -15.72 15.61 1.53
C PRO A 107 -16.01 14.09 1.46
N ALA A 108 -17.14 13.66 2.02
CA ALA A 108 -17.53 12.24 2.12
C ALA A 108 -17.45 11.46 0.78
N ARG A 109 -17.70 12.12 -0.35
CA ARG A 109 -17.57 11.54 -1.70
C ARG A 109 -16.13 11.13 -2.08
N PHE A 110 -15.12 11.79 -1.50
CA PHE A 110 -13.71 11.56 -1.80
C PHE A 110 -13.03 10.61 -0.82
N GLN A 111 -13.63 10.40 0.35
CA GLN A 111 -13.13 9.45 1.35
C GLN A 111 -12.97 8.03 0.79
N GLN A 112 -13.75 7.66 -0.23
CA GLN A 112 -13.68 6.36 -0.88
C GLN A 112 -12.76 6.34 -2.11
N SER A 113 -12.15 7.46 -2.51
CA SER A 113 -11.22 7.51 -3.64
C SER A 113 -9.94 6.73 -3.37
N TYR A 114 -9.28 6.26 -4.43
CA TYR A 114 -8.00 5.56 -4.32
C TYR A 114 -6.95 6.40 -3.59
N LEU A 115 -6.80 7.69 -3.93
CA LEU A 115 -5.78 8.56 -3.32
C LEU A 115 -6.00 8.76 -1.82
N VAL A 116 -7.21 9.16 -1.39
CA VAL A 116 -7.48 9.45 0.04
C VAL A 116 -7.34 8.19 0.87
N ARG A 117 -7.82 7.06 0.36
CA ARG A 117 -7.68 5.76 1.05
C ARG A 117 -6.23 5.34 1.17
N ARG A 118 -5.45 5.45 0.09
CA ARG A 118 -4.03 5.09 0.09
C ARG A 118 -3.24 5.99 1.06
N LEU A 119 -3.41 7.30 0.99
CA LEU A 119 -2.75 8.23 1.93
C LEU A 119 -3.15 7.92 3.38
N ARG A 120 -4.43 7.64 3.64
CA ARG A 120 -4.90 7.25 4.96
C ARG A 120 -4.25 5.95 5.44
N ASP A 121 -4.23 4.91 4.61
CA ASP A 121 -3.66 3.60 4.96
C ASP A 121 -2.15 3.72 5.25
N VAL A 122 -1.43 4.56 4.49
CA VAL A 122 -0.01 4.84 4.69
C VAL A 122 0.25 5.61 5.99
N VAL A 123 -0.48 6.70 6.23
CA VAL A 123 -0.31 7.49 7.46
C VAL A 123 -0.73 6.68 8.69
N GLU A 124 -1.76 5.85 8.57
CA GLU A 124 -2.19 4.91 9.60
C GLU A 124 -1.10 3.85 9.88
N TYR A 125 -0.42 3.34 8.85
CA TYR A 125 0.73 2.45 9.00
C TYR A 125 1.86 3.12 9.78
N VAL A 126 2.24 4.35 9.40
CA VAL A 126 3.26 5.14 10.10
C VAL A 126 2.88 5.38 11.56
N ARG A 127 1.62 5.76 11.83
CA ARG A 127 1.11 5.94 13.20
C ARG A 127 1.16 4.66 14.03
N ARG A 128 0.81 3.51 13.44
CA ARG A 128 0.78 2.22 14.15
C ARG A 128 2.16 1.65 14.41
N LYS A 129 3.08 1.82 13.46
CA LYS A 129 4.45 1.33 13.54
C LYS A 129 5.36 2.26 14.35
N ASP A 130 4.92 3.51 14.55
CA ASP A 130 5.71 4.58 15.15
C ASP A 130 7.06 4.81 14.43
N SER A 131 7.09 4.54 13.12
CA SER A 131 8.26 4.65 12.27
C SER A 131 7.86 4.80 10.80
N ALA A 132 8.66 5.56 10.06
CA ALA A 132 8.58 5.71 8.60
C ALA A 132 9.54 4.77 7.85
N ASP A 133 10.09 3.76 8.52
CA ASP A 133 10.93 2.73 7.92
C ASP A 133 10.10 1.81 7.02
N ASP A 134 10.68 1.35 5.91
CA ASP A 134 10.07 0.43 4.95
C ASP A 134 8.79 0.96 4.28
N LEU A 135 8.62 2.28 4.28
CA LEU A 135 7.44 2.95 3.73
C LEU A 135 7.27 2.71 2.23
N ASP A 136 8.38 2.64 1.49
CA ASP A 136 8.39 2.34 0.05
C ASP A 136 7.83 0.94 -0.25
N SER A 137 8.22 -0.07 0.54
CA SER A 137 7.70 -1.43 0.40
C SER A 137 6.23 -1.51 0.77
N HIS A 138 5.80 -0.75 1.79
CA HIS A 138 4.39 -0.67 2.15
C HIS A 138 3.54 0.00 1.05
N LEU A 139 4.04 1.08 0.44
CA LEU A 139 3.40 1.75 -0.69
C LEU A 139 3.22 0.81 -1.89
N ARG A 140 4.25 0.01 -2.23
CA ARG A 140 4.16 -1.01 -3.29
C ARG A 140 3.10 -2.06 -2.98
N ARG A 141 3.01 -2.52 -1.73
CA ARG A 141 1.96 -3.47 -1.32
C ARG A 141 0.55 -2.88 -1.47
N LEU A 142 0.37 -1.60 -1.14
CA LEU A 142 -0.92 -0.92 -1.33
C LEU A 142 -1.26 -0.72 -2.82
N GLU A 143 -0.26 -0.52 -3.67
CA GLU A 143 -0.43 -0.49 -5.12
C GLU A 143 -0.97 -1.82 -5.66
N GLU A 144 -0.36 -2.94 -5.28
CA GLU A 144 -0.83 -4.29 -5.64
C GLU A 144 -2.27 -4.53 -5.15
N GLN A 145 -2.56 -4.16 -3.90
CA GLN A 145 -3.91 -4.29 -3.34
C GLN A 145 -4.97 -3.47 -4.11
N ASP A 146 -4.62 -2.28 -4.58
CA ASP A 146 -5.54 -1.46 -5.37
C ASP A 146 -5.74 -2.03 -6.78
N ALA A 147 -4.71 -2.64 -7.38
CA ALA A 147 -4.83 -3.38 -8.64
C ALA A 147 -5.75 -4.60 -8.51
N ASP A 148 -5.64 -5.36 -7.42
CA ASP A 148 -6.54 -6.47 -7.12
C ASP A 148 -7.98 -5.99 -6.93
N ARG A 149 -8.18 -4.90 -6.19
CA ARG A 149 -9.51 -4.27 -6.02
C ARG A 149 -10.09 -3.78 -7.34
N MET A 150 -9.27 -3.23 -8.24
CA MET A 150 -9.68 -2.86 -9.59
C MET A 150 -10.21 -4.09 -10.32
N SER A 151 -9.40 -5.16 -10.41
CA SER A 151 -9.74 -6.42 -11.10
C SER A 151 -11.02 -7.05 -10.54
N ALA A 152 -11.15 -7.10 -9.22
CA ALA A 152 -12.34 -7.63 -8.55
C ALA A 152 -13.61 -6.85 -8.91
N GLY A 153 -13.52 -5.52 -9.05
CA GLY A 153 -14.67 -4.68 -9.42
C GLY A 153 -15.17 -4.90 -10.86
N TYR A 154 -14.39 -5.54 -11.74
CA TYR A 154 -14.84 -5.93 -13.08
C TYR A 154 -15.48 -7.32 -13.15
N ALA A 155 -15.62 -8.03 -12.02
CA ALA A 155 -16.14 -9.40 -12.01
C ALA A 155 -17.53 -9.52 -12.68
N LEU A 156 -18.48 -8.63 -12.35
CA LEU A 156 -19.81 -8.66 -12.95
C LEU A 156 -19.76 -8.43 -14.47
N ALA A 157 -19.03 -7.41 -14.92
CA ALA A 157 -18.89 -7.10 -16.34
C ALA A 157 -18.23 -8.27 -17.10
N ARG A 158 -17.24 -8.93 -16.48
CA ARG A 158 -16.57 -10.12 -17.04
C ARG A 158 -17.53 -11.29 -17.21
N ILE A 159 -18.35 -11.58 -16.20
CA ILE A 159 -19.38 -12.63 -16.27
C ILE A 159 -20.38 -12.32 -17.39
N VAL A 160 -20.85 -11.08 -17.49
CA VAL A 160 -21.80 -10.68 -18.54
C VAL A 160 -21.18 -10.81 -19.94
N ILE A 161 -19.96 -10.29 -20.15
CA ILE A 161 -19.25 -10.37 -21.44
C ILE A 161 -19.02 -11.81 -21.87
N TRP A 162 -18.75 -12.70 -20.90
CA TRP A 162 -18.60 -14.13 -21.15
C TRP A 162 -19.94 -14.83 -21.43
N ALA A 163 -21.02 -14.46 -20.73
CA ALA A 163 -22.33 -15.08 -20.87
C ALA A 163 -23.05 -14.71 -22.18
N VAL A 164 -22.87 -13.49 -22.69
CA VAL A 164 -23.57 -13.00 -23.89
C VAL A 164 -23.31 -13.89 -25.13
N PRO A 165 -22.07 -14.24 -25.51
CA PRO A 165 -21.81 -15.15 -26.63
C PRO A 165 -22.39 -16.56 -26.43
N ILE A 166 -22.37 -17.07 -25.20
CA ILE A 166 -22.92 -18.40 -24.87
C ILE A 166 -24.44 -18.40 -25.08
N LEU A 167 -25.13 -17.32 -24.72
CA LEU A 167 -26.55 -17.14 -25.01
C LEU A 167 -26.81 -17.01 -26.52
N GLY A 168 -25.95 -16.33 -27.26
CA GLY A 168 -26.01 -16.30 -28.72
C GLY A 168 -25.92 -17.69 -29.35
N PHE A 169 -24.99 -18.52 -28.87
CA PHE A 169 -24.88 -19.91 -29.28
C PHE A 169 -26.10 -20.75 -28.85
N LEU A 170 -26.63 -20.52 -27.65
CA LEU A 170 -27.88 -21.16 -27.24
C LEU A 170 -29.03 -20.81 -28.19
N GLY A 171 -29.10 -19.55 -28.63
CA GLY A 171 -30.06 -19.06 -29.63
C GLY A 171 -29.94 -19.79 -30.97
N THR A 172 -28.72 -20.05 -31.46
CA THR A 172 -28.54 -20.84 -32.69
C THR A 172 -28.96 -22.28 -32.53
N VAL A 173 -28.61 -22.92 -31.41
CA VAL A 173 -29.01 -24.30 -31.12
C VAL A 173 -30.54 -24.41 -31.09
N ILE A 174 -31.23 -23.49 -30.43
CA ILE A 174 -32.70 -23.45 -30.39
C ILE A 174 -33.28 -23.21 -31.80
N GLY A 175 -32.80 -22.21 -32.53
CA GLY A 175 -33.32 -21.87 -33.85
C GLY A 175 -33.11 -22.97 -34.90
N ILE A 176 -31.96 -23.64 -34.90
CA ILE A 176 -31.68 -24.80 -35.78
C ILE A 176 -32.55 -26.00 -35.39
N THR A 177 -32.71 -26.27 -34.09
CA THR A 177 -33.56 -27.37 -33.61
C THR A 177 -35.02 -27.17 -34.05
N LEU A 178 -35.55 -25.95 -33.90
CA LEU A 178 -36.90 -25.60 -34.36
C LEU A 178 -37.04 -25.68 -35.88
N ALA A 179 -35.99 -25.32 -36.64
CA ALA A 179 -35.98 -25.46 -38.09
C ALA A 179 -36.07 -26.94 -38.51
N ILE A 180 -35.29 -27.81 -37.87
CA ILE A 180 -35.27 -29.25 -38.16
C ILE A 180 -36.59 -29.93 -37.78
N MET A 181 -37.17 -29.58 -36.62
CA MET A 181 -38.44 -30.17 -36.16
C MET A 181 -39.62 -29.89 -37.11
N ASN A 182 -39.57 -28.80 -37.87
CA ASN A 182 -40.64 -28.40 -38.80
C ASN A 182 -40.44 -28.92 -40.24
N LEU A 183 -39.44 -29.78 -40.47
CA LEU A 183 -39.24 -30.45 -41.76
C LEU A 183 -40.29 -31.55 -41.96
N ASN A 184 -41.31 -31.26 -42.77
CA ASN A 184 -42.22 -32.28 -43.29
C ASN A 184 -41.76 -32.70 -44.71
N PRO A 185 -41.38 -33.99 -44.92
CA PRO A 185 -40.97 -34.50 -46.23
C PRO A 185 -42.09 -34.44 -47.29
N GLU A 186 -43.35 -34.50 -46.87
CA GLU A 186 -44.53 -34.57 -47.76
C GLU A 186 -44.99 -33.19 -48.25
N ALA A 187 -44.54 -32.11 -47.59
CA ALA A 187 -44.92 -30.73 -47.88
C ALA A 187 -43.68 -29.82 -47.99
N LEU A 188 -42.72 -30.24 -48.81
CA LEU A 188 -41.37 -29.66 -48.91
C LEU A 188 -41.37 -28.14 -49.15
N GLU A 189 -42.22 -27.64 -50.07
CA GLU A 189 -42.26 -26.21 -50.40
C GLU A 189 -42.71 -25.34 -49.20
N LYS A 190 -43.66 -25.83 -48.39
CA LYS A 190 -44.14 -25.15 -47.19
C LYS A 190 -43.19 -25.31 -46.00
N SER A 191 -42.53 -26.48 -45.88
CA SER A 191 -41.54 -26.71 -44.83
C SER A 191 -40.25 -25.93 -45.06
N LEU A 192 -39.82 -25.72 -46.31
CA LEU A 192 -38.65 -24.90 -46.65
C LEU A 192 -38.76 -23.45 -46.17
N THR A 193 -39.95 -22.83 -46.29
CA THR A 193 -40.20 -21.47 -45.80
C THR A 193 -40.14 -21.40 -44.26
N THR A 194 -40.60 -22.44 -43.59
CA THR A 194 -40.60 -22.51 -42.11
C THR A 194 -39.18 -22.76 -41.58
N VAL A 195 -38.42 -23.62 -42.27
CA VAL A 195 -37.01 -23.92 -41.96
C VAL A 195 -36.13 -22.70 -42.16
N THR A 196 -36.30 -21.96 -43.26
CA THR A 196 -35.55 -20.72 -43.51
C THR A 196 -35.86 -19.65 -42.47
N ALA A 197 -37.09 -19.57 -41.96
CA ALA A 197 -37.42 -18.68 -40.85
C ALA A 197 -36.70 -19.08 -39.54
N GLY A 198 -36.69 -20.37 -39.18
CA GLY A 198 -35.99 -20.87 -37.99
C GLY A 198 -34.47 -20.69 -38.06
N LEU A 199 -33.89 -20.91 -39.24
CA LEU A 199 -32.47 -20.64 -39.50
C LEU A 199 -32.14 -19.14 -39.43
N GLY A 200 -33.06 -18.29 -39.89
CA GLY A 200 -32.95 -16.83 -39.77
C GLY A 200 -32.87 -16.38 -38.31
N VAL A 201 -33.72 -16.92 -37.42
CA VAL A 201 -33.67 -16.63 -35.98
C VAL A 201 -32.36 -17.11 -35.35
N ALA A 202 -31.89 -18.31 -35.73
CA ALA A 202 -30.61 -18.83 -35.27
C ALA A 202 -29.47 -17.85 -35.60
N PHE A 203 -29.34 -17.42 -36.85
CA PHE A 203 -28.28 -16.49 -37.23
C PHE A 203 -28.46 -15.10 -36.61
N ASP A 204 -29.70 -14.61 -36.50
CA ASP A 204 -29.97 -13.29 -35.94
C ASP A 204 -29.53 -13.21 -34.45
N THR A 205 -29.84 -14.23 -33.65
CA THR A 205 -29.48 -14.29 -32.22
C THR A 205 -27.96 -14.32 -31.98
N THR A 206 -27.20 -15.08 -32.78
CA THR A 206 -25.73 -15.10 -32.68
C THR A 206 -25.12 -13.79 -33.17
N ALA A 207 -25.60 -13.23 -34.29
CA ALA A 207 -25.09 -11.95 -34.79
C ALA A 207 -25.29 -10.83 -33.76
N LEU A 208 -26.47 -10.77 -33.14
CA LEU A 208 -26.75 -9.84 -32.03
C LEU A 208 -25.76 -10.04 -30.88
N ALA A 209 -25.67 -11.26 -30.34
CA ALA A 209 -24.84 -11.55 -29.17
C ALA A 209 -23.36 -11.20 -29.40
N LEU A 210 -22.80 -11.58 -30.54
CA LEU A 210 -21.41 -11.26 -30.87
C LEU A 210 -21.19 -9.75 -31.01
N SER A 211 -22.11 -9.04 -31.69
CA SER A 211 -22.00 -7.59 -31.84
C SER A 211 -22.03 -6.86 -30.50
N LEU A 212 -22.95 -7.21 -29.61
CA LEU A 212 -23.07 -6.62 -28.28
C LEU A 212 -21.88 -6.98 -27.39
N SER A 213 -21.38 -8.21 -27.48
CA SER A 213 -20.19 -8.64 -26.73
C SER A 213 -18.95 -7.86 -27.14
N ILE A 214 -18.74 -7.64 -28.44
CA ILE A 214 -17.63 -6.80 -28.96
C ILE A 214 -17.75 -5.38 -28.41
N VAL A 215 -18.94 -4.78 -28.43
CA VAL A 215 -19.17 -3.45 -27.87
C VAL A 215 -18.84 -3.40 -26.37
N LEU A 216 -19.32 -4.36 -25.58
CA LEU A 216 -19.03 -4.41 -24.14
C LEU A 216 -17.54 -4.61 -23.86
N MET A 217 -16.87 -5.47 -24.64
CA MET A 217 -15.43 -5.72 -24.52
C MET A 217 -14.62 -4.47 -24.82
N LEU A 218 -15.00 -3.74 -25.88
CA LEU A 218 -14.35 -2.47 -26.26
C LEU A 218 -14.54 -1.41 -25.16
N VAL A 219 -15.77 -1.24 -24.67
CA VAL A 219 -16.05 -0.31 -23.57
C VAL A 219 -15.26 -0.71 -22.33
N LYS A 220 -15.28 -2.00 -21.95
CA LYS A 220 -14.50 -2.51 -20.81
C LYS A 220 -13.02 -2.16 -20.95
N PHE A 221 -12.43 -2.41 -22.13
CA PHE A 221 -11.03 -2.09 -22.40
C PHE A 221 -10.73 -0.60 -22.17
N PHE A 222 -11.57 0.31 -22.68
CA PHE A 222 -11.37 1.74 -22.45
C PHE A 222 -11.51 2.14 -20.98
N VAL A 223 -12.49 1.59 -20.26
CA VAL A 223 -12.70 1.90 -18.84
C VAL A 223 -11.55 1.35 -17.99
N GLU A 224 -11.13 0.11 -18.19
CA GLU A 224 -9.96 -0.48 -17.53
C GLU A 224 -8.71 0.33 -17.81
N ARG A 225 -8.46 0.72 -19.07
CA ARG A 225 -7.28 1.50 -19.42
C ARG A 225 -7.26 2.88 -18.76
N THR A 226 -8.42 3.51 -18.65
CA THR A 226 -8.56 4.80 -17.96
C THR A 226 -8.33 4.65 -16.45
N GLU A 227 -8.82 3.56 -15.86
CA GLU A 227 -8.65 3.27 -14.43
C GLU A 227 -7.20 2.88 -14.07
N GLU A 228 -6.53 2.10 -14.90
CA GLU A 228 -5.09 1.83 -14.79
C GLU A 228 -4.29 3.14 -14.79
N GLY A 229 -4.59 4.05 -15.72
CA GLY A 229 -3.95 5.37 -15.77
C GLY A 229 -4.21 6.21 -14.52
N LEU A 230 -5.43 6.15 -13.97
CA LEU A 230 -5.75 6.77 -12.69
C LEU A 230 -4.91 6.17 -11.55
N LEU A 231 -4.79 4.84 -11.46
CA LEU A 231 -3.99 4.18 -10.42
C LEU A 231 -2.51 4.55 -10.51
N THR A 232 -1.94 4.63 -11.72
CA THR A 232 -0.56 5.11 -11.91
C THR A 232 -0.40 6.55 -11.42
N ALA A 233 -1.34 7.45 -11.75
CA ALA A 233 -1.30 8.83 -11.30
C ALA A 233 -1.47 8.95 -9.77
N VAL A 234 -2.34 8.13 -9.16
CA VAL A 234 -2.48 8.02 -7.71
C VAL A 234 -1.19 7.53 -7.07
N ASN A 235 -0.52 6.55 -7.69
CA ASN A 235 0.74 6.01 -7.18
C ASN A 235 1.82 7.09 -7.12
N GLN A 236 2.03 7.79 -8.24
CA GLN A 236 2.99 8.89 -8.30
C GLN A 236 2.64 9.97 -7.27
N ARG A 237 1.38 10.37 -7.19
CA ARG A 237 0.95 11.41 -6.24
C ARG A 237 1.12 10.99 -4.78
N ALA A 238 0.82 9.73 -4.45
CA ALA A 238 1.00 9.22 -3.10
C ALA A 238 2.48 9.13 -2.73
N PHE A 239 3.32 8.68 -3.66
CA PHE A 239 4.78 8.66 -3.48
C PHE A 239 5.33 10.07 -3.27
N ASP A 240 4.96 11.03 -4.12
CA ASP A 240 5.41 12.43 -4.00
C ASP A 240 5.01 13.09 -2.67
N GLU A 241 3.83 12.73 -2.12
CA GLU A 241 3.35 13.28 -0.84
C GLU A 241 4.00 12.64 0.39
N VAL A 242 4.43 11.39 0.29
CA VAL A 242 4.85 10.57 1.43
C VAL A 242 6.38 10.47 1.50
N THR A 243 7.04 10.34 0.35
CA THR A 243 8.49 10.16 0.26
C THR A 243 9.21 11.40 0.77
N GLY A 244 10.06 11.23 1.78
CA GLY A 244 10.76 12.32 2.43
C GLY A 244 9.88 13.24 3.31
N ARG A 245 8.58 12.93 3.47
CA ARG A 245 7.70 13.71 4.36
C ARG A 245 7.99 13.46 5.83
N PHE A 246 8.18 12.20 6.24
CA PHE A 246 8.44 11.86 7.64
C PHE A 246 9.94 11.83 7.94
N GLN A 247 10.31 12.26 9.15
CA GLN A 247 11.67 12.14 9.66
C GLN A 247 11.99 10.66 9.84
N GLN A 248 12.80 10.11 8.94
CA GLN A 248 13.38 8.79 9.11
C GLN A 248 14.60 8.93 10.03
N LEU A 249 14.41 8.61 11.31
CA LEU A 249 15.51 8.44 12.26
C LEU A 249 16.32 7.20 11.85
N GLY A 250 17.30 7.39 10.96
CA GLY A 250 18.30 6.37 10.65
C GLY A 250 18.14 5.60 9.33
N THR A 251 17.66 6.22 8.25
CA THR A 251 17.80 5.61 6.92
C THR A 251 19.17 5.92 6.30
N GLY A 252 20.15 5.15 6.77
CA GLY A 252 21.48 5.03 6.19
C GLY A 252 22.14 3.71 6.59
N SER A 253 21.51 2.59 6.24
CA SER A 253 22.17 1.26 6.12
C SER A 253 23.02 0.77 7.30
N ASP A 254 22.70 1.12 8.55
CA ASP A 254 23.42 0.56 9.70
C ASP A 254 22.47 0.23 10.88
N PRO A 255 22.16 -1.06 11.11
CA PRO A 255 21.40 -1.52 12.26
C PRO A 255 21.95 -1.02 13.61
N GLN A 256 23.24 -0.68 13.66
CA GLN A 256 23.91 -0.18 14.86
C GLN A 256 23.55 1.28 15.16
N VAL A 257 23.33 2.12 14.14
CA VAL A 257 22.93 3.52 14.35
C VAL A 257 21.49 3.62 14.83
N ALA A 258 20.61 2.75 14.33
CA ALA A 258 19.23 2.66 14.80
C ALA A 258 19.13 2.09 16.22
N SER A 259 20.01 1.17 16.62
CA SER A 259 20.06 0.67 18.01
C SER A 259 20.58 1.75 18.97
N ILE A 260 21.60 2.52 18.57
CA ILE A 260 22.13 3.65 19.34
C ILE A 260 21.06 4.73 19.52
N GLY A 261 20.31 5.07 18.47
CA GLY A 261 19.21 6.05 18.55
C GLY A 261 18.11 5.62 19.54
N ARG A 262 17.67 4.35 19.47
CA ARG A 262 16.70 3.80 20.43
C ARG A 262 17.24 3.73 21.86
N MET A 263 18.54 3.44 22.02
CA MET A 263 19.20 3.40 23.32
C MET A 263 19.30 4.79 23.95
N CYS A 264 19.61 5.82 23.15
CA CYS A 264 19.59 7.22 23.60
C CYS A 264 18.19 7.65 24.06
N ASP A 265 17.14 7.29 23.32
CA ASP A 265 15.76 7.65 23.66
C ASP A 265 15.30 6.99 24.98
N HIS A 266 15.69 5.72 25.20
CA HIS A 266 15.44 5.03 26.47
C HIS A 266 16.18 5.66 27.66
N VAL A 267 17.42 6.12 27.46
CA VAL A 267 18.19 6.83 28.50
C VAL A 267 17.54 8.18 28.82
N VAL A 268 17.11 8.94 27.81
CA VAL A 268 16.42 10.23 28.02
C VAL A 268 15.13 10.04 28.82
N ARG A 269 14.26 9.09 28.42
CA ARG A 269 13.01 8.82 29.15
C ARG A 269 13.24 8.33 30.58
N ALA A 270 14.29 7.54 30.81
CA ALA A 270 14.67 7.10 32.15
C ALA A 270 15.14 8.27 33.03
N VAL A 271 15.92 9.19 32.47
CA VAL A 271 16.38 10.43 33.14
C VAL A 271 15.20 11.35 33.46
N GLU A 272 14.25 11.54 32.53
CA GLU A 272 13.04 12.33 32.77
C GLU A 272 12.16 11.74 33.89
N THR A 273 11.95 10.42 33.86
CA THR A 273 11.17 9.72 34.89
C THR A 273 11.84 9.80 36.26
N MET A 274 13.18 9.68 36.30
CA MET A 274 13.95 9.79 37.53
C MET A 274 13.96 11.23 38.07
N ALA A 275 14.14 12.23 37.21
CA ALA A 275 14.09 13.65 37.57
C ALA A 275 12.72 14.03 38.15
N ALA A 276 11.63 13.55 37.54
CA ALA A 276 10.28 13.75 38.06
C ALA A 276 10.11 13.12 39.46
N ARG A 277 10.67 11.92 39.68
CA ARG A 277 10.60 11.22 40.97
C ARG A 277 11.47 11.89 42.05
N GLN A 278 12.62 12.44 41.66
CA GLN A 278 13.52 13.17 42.55
C GLN A 278 12.94 14.53 42.95
N ALA A 279 12.25 15.23 42.02
CA ALA A 279 11.51 16.45 42.32
C ALA A 279 10.36 16.21 43.30
N GLU A 280 9.64 15.10 43.14
CA GLU A 280 8.56 14.71 44.07
C GLU A 280 9.10 14.43 45.49
N VAL A 281 10.19 13.68 45.61
CA VAL A 281 10.84 13.41 46.92
C VAL A 281 11.37 14.69 47.56
N TRP A 282 11.94 15.61 46.77
CA TRP A 282 12.36 16.92 47.28
C TRP A 282 11.18 17.73 47.81
N ARG A 283 10.07 17.76 47.08
CA ARG A 283 8.86 18.47 47.50
C ARG A 283 8.36 17.93 48.84
N THR A 284 8.21 16.61 48.98
CA THR A 284 7.74 16.00 50.23
C THR A 284 8.69 16.26 51.40
N THR A 285 10.00 16.23 51.16
CA THR A 285 11.01 16.48 52.21
C THR A 285 11.01 17.94 52.67
N VAL A 286 10.84 18.89 51.75
CA VAL A 286 10.73 20.32 52.06
C VAL A 286 9.46 20.62 52.85
N ASP A 287 8.34 20.01 52.49
CA ASP A 287 7.07 20.16 53.20
C ASP A 287 7.14 19.57 54.62
N GLU A 288 7.76 18.41 54.81
CA GLU A 288 8.00 17.82 56.13
C GLU A 288 8.88 18.71 57.01
N GLN A 289 9.95 19.27 56.46
CA GLN A 289 10.80 20.22 57.18
C GLN A 289 10.01 21.48 57.54
N ARG A 290 9.24 22.06 56.63
CA ARG A 290 8.42 23.26 56.90
C ARG A 290 7.46 23.05 58.08
N LEU A 291 6.80 21.90 58.14
CA LEU A 291 5.91 21.53 59.25
C LEU A 291 6.67 21.42 60.59
N GLN A 292 7.87 20.83 60.58
CA GLN A 292 8.73 20.76 61.78
C GLN A 292 9.17 22.16 62.24
N TRP A 293 9.54 23.05 61.31
CA TRP A 293 9.93 24.44 61.62
C TRP A 293 8.77 25.27 62.18
N GLU A 294 7.55 25.12 61.65
CA GLU A 294 6.36 25.80 62.17
C GLU A 294 6.04 25.33 63.61
N SER A 295 6.14 24.02 63.87
CA SER A 295 5.90 23.48 65.22
C SER A 295 6.96 23.89 66.25
N ALA A 296 8.23 23.93 65.86
CA ALA A 296 9.34 24.38 66.72
C ALA A 296 9.25 25.89 67.03
N ALA A 297 8.93 26.72 66.02
CA ALA A 297 8.73 28.15 66.22
C ALA A 297 7.55 28.45 67.16
N GLN A 298 6.49 27.64 67.11
CA GLN A 298 5.33 27.76 67.98
C GLN A 298 5.64 27.35 69.42
N GLN A 299 6.43 26.29 69.64
CA GLN A 299 6.93 25.92 70.97
C GLN A 299 7.85 26.99 71.56
N SER A 300 8.74 27.58 70.76
CA SER A 300 9.61 28.67 71.21
C SER A 300 8.81 29.91 71.62
N ARG A 301 7.77 30.30 70.87
CA ARG A 301 6.85 31.39 71.25
C ARG A 301 6.11 31.12 72.55
N LEU A 302 5.63 29.89 72.76
CA LEU A 302 4.94 29.50 73.99
C LEU A 302 5.88 29.57 75.21
N ALA A 303 7.12 29.08 75.06
CA ALA A 303 8.13 29.18 76.11
C ALA A 303 8.48 30.65 76.43
N LEU A 304 8.61 31.51 75.42
CA LEU A 304 8.84 32.95 75.58
C LEU A 304 7.67 33.66 76.27
N ALA A 305 6.42 33.30 75.95
CA ALA A 305 5.26 33.86 76.62
C ALA A 305 5.23 33.49 78.11
N GLN A 306 5.52 32.23 78.43
CA GLN A 306 5.56 31.73 79.81
C GLN A 306 6.66 32.40 80.64
N THR A 307 7.83 32.67 80.06
CA THR A 307 8.94 33.33 80.77
C THR A 307 8.66 34.82 81.00
N VAL A 308 8.07 35.52 80.04
CA VAL A 308 7.65 36.93 80.19
C VAL A 308 6.56 37.06 81.26
N GLU A 309 5.62 36.12 81.30
CA GLU A 309 4.56 36.09 82.31
C GLU A 309 5.12 35.83 83.71
N ALA A 310 6.05 34.88 83.87
CA ALA A 310 6.72 34.61 85.13
C ALA A 310 7.56 35.81 85.63
N ALA A 311 8.26 36.50 84.72
CA ALA A 311 9.01 37.72 85.07
C ALA A 311 8.08 38.88 85.50
N GLY A 312 6.91 39.00 84.88
CA GLY A 312 5.90 39.99 85.26
C GLY A 312 5.31 39.75 86.66
N GLN A 313 5.04 38.49 87.00
CA GLN A 313 4.56 38.10 88.35
C GLN A 313 5.61 38.36 89.44
N HIS A 314 6.90 38.12 89.13
CA HIS A 314 7.99 38.46 90.03
C HIS A 314 8.14 39.97 90.28
N TRP A 315 7.95 40.80 89.25
CA TRP A 315 8.00 42.26 89.40
C TRP A 315 6.83 42.82 90.23
N GLN A 316 5.61 42.29 90.03
CA GLN A 316 4.44 42.70 90.81
C GLN A 316 4.57 42.32 92.29
N SER A 317 5.09 41.13 92.60
CA SER A 317 5.32 40.71 93.99
C SER A 317 6.42 41.53 94.69
N ALA A 318 7.50 41.87 93.98
CA ALA A 318 8.55 42.76 94.50
C ALA A 318 8.06 44.20 94.75
N ALA A 319 7.21 44.72 93.87
CA ALA A 319 6.59 46.03 94.04
C ALA A 319 5.61 46.06 95.24
N ALA A 320 4.84 44.98 95.45
CA ALA A 320 3.94 44.84 96.59
C ALA A 320 4.69 44.81 97.93
N GLN A 321 5.77 44.04 98.03
CA GLN A 321 6.61 43.98 99.25
C GLN A 321 7.28 45.32 99.58
N THR A 322 7.68 46.08 98.56
CA THR A 322 8.31 47.39 98.75
C THR A 322 7.27 48.45 99.18
N GLY A 323 6.02 48.34 98.70
CA GLY A 323 4.91 49.19 99.13
C GLY A 323 4.50 48.95 100.59
N GLU A 324 4.48 47.69 101.03
CA GLU A 324 4.07 47.31 102.39
C GLU A 324 5.05 47.86 103.46
N LEU A 325 6.36 47.78 103.20
CA LEU A 325 7.42 48.31 104.08
C LEU A 325 7.46 49.86 104.16
N LEU A 326 7.01 50.56 103.11
CA LEU A 326 6.87 52.03 103.12
C LEU A 326 5.69 52.49 103.97
N THR A 327 4.58 51.74 103.98
CA THR A 327 3.44 52.02 104.86
C THR A 327 3.76 51.77 106.33
N GLU A 328 4.49 50.68 106.65
CA GLU A 328 4.82 50.31 108.03
C GLU A 328 5.85 51.27 108.67
N SER A 329 6.82 51.75 107.89
CA SER A 329 7.84 52.70 108.39
C SER A 329 7.33 54.12 108.58
N ILE A 330 6.32 54.55 107.82
CA ILE A 330 5.76 55.91 107.91
C ILE A 330 4.64 55.99 108.96
N SER A 331 3.88 54.91 109.21
CA SER A 331 2.82 54.92 110.23
C SER A 331 3.34 54.76 111.66
N ALA A 332 4.46 54.07 111.88
CA ALA A 332 5.02 53.88 113.23
C ALA A 332 5.85 55.08 113.73
N GLY A 333 6.39 55.91 112.84
CA GLY A 333 7.28 57.03 113.20
C GLY A 333 6.58 58.35 113.55
N LEU A 334 5.31 58.52 113.16
CA LEU A 334 4.62 59.82 113.21
C LEU A 334 3.66 60.00 114.41
N GLU A 335 3.27 58.93 115.12
CA GLU A 335 2.42 59.05 116.33
C GLU A 335 3.19 59.30 117.63
N GLN A 336 4.49 58.98 117.69
CA GLN A 336 5.30 59.16 118.91
C GLN A 336 6.13 60.47 118.91
N SER A 337 6.15 61.21 117.79
CA SER A 337 7.06 62.35 117.57
C SER A 337 6.53 63.73 118.01
N LEU A 338 5.26 63.88 118.38
CA LEU A 338 4.65 65.19 118.67
C LEU A 338 4.36 65.48 120.17
N GLY A 339 4.89 64.67 121.09
CA GLY A 339 4.74 64.89 122.55
C GLY A 339 6.02 65.28 123.31
N ALA A 340 7.21 64.97 122.78
CA ALA A 340 8.46 65.05 123.56
C ALA A 340 9.57 65.88 122.89
N HIS A 341 9.21 66.82 122.01
CA HIS A 341 10.16 67.61 121.20
C HIS A 341 10.69 68.91 121.84
N ALA A 342 10.40 69.19 123.12
CA ALA A 342 10.82 70.46 123.75
C ALA A 342 12.10 70.40 124.61
N SER A 343 12.74 69.23 124.84
CA SER A 343 13.93 69.18 125.72
C SER A 343 15.11 68.33 125.26
N ALA A 344 15.11 67.78 124.03
CA ALA A 344 16.15 66.85 123.56
C ALA A 344 16.95 67.35 122.34
N LEU A 345 16.97 68.67 122.09
CA LEU A 345 17.62 69.24 120.90
C LEU A 345 19.17 69.20 120.96
N SER A 346 19.77 68.92 122.11
CA SER A 346 21.24 68.89 122.26
C SER A 346 21.86 67.49 122.20
N ASP A 347 21.12 66.43 122.54
CA ASP A 347 21.58 65.03 122.47
C ASP A 347 21.26 64.36 121.11
N GLY A 348 20.33 64.94 120.34
CA GLY A 348 19.84 64.38 119.08
C GLY A 348 20.84 64.39 117.93
N ALA A 349 21.76 65.37 117.89
CA ALA A 349 22.68 65.53 116.76
C ALA A 349 23.72 64.40 116.67
N ALA A 350 24.17 63.84 117.80
CA ALA A 350 25.13 62.74 117.81
C ALA A 350 24.49 61.38 117.45
N ARG A 351 23.27 61.11 117.95
CA ARG A 351 22.56 59.85 117.67
C ARG A 351 21.98 59.80 116.24
N HIS A 352 21.64 60.94 115.63
CA HIS A 352 21.22 60.98 114.23
C HIS A 352 22.36 60.61 113.26
N GLY A 353 23.61 60.97 113.59
CA GLY A 353 24.79 60.59 112.81
C GLY A 353 25.01 59.08 112.79
N GLU A 354 24.95 58.43 113.96
CA GLU A 354 25.13 56.97 114.06
C GLU A 354 24.01 56.18 113.36
N LEU A 355 22.76 56.62 113.48
CA LEU A 355 21.62 55.96 112.83
C LEU A 355 21.63 56.13 111.30
N LEU A 356 22.04 57.29 110.78
CA LEU A 356 22.20 57.49 109.33
C LEU A 356 23.32 56.65 108.76
N THR A 357 24.43 56.53 109.49
CA THR A 357 25.57 55.70 109.07
C THR A 357 25.17 54.22 109.07
N ALA A 358 24.47 53.75 110.11
CA ALA A 358 23.95 52.39 110.18
C ALA A 358 22.88 52.09 109.10
N ALA A 359 22.05 53.07 108.73
CA ALA A 359 21.05 52.91 107.66
C ALA A 359 21.70 52.87 106.27
N LEU A 360 22.71 53.71 106.03
CA LEU A 360 23.52 53.70 104.80
C LEU A 360 24.31 52.40 104.66
N ASP A 361 24.89 51.88 105.75
CA ASP A 361 25.58 50.59 105.75
C ASP A 361 24.62 49.42 105.45
N ARG A 362 23.40 49.44 106.00
CA ARG A 362 22.37 48.44 105.66
C ARG A 362 21.92 48.53 104.20
N GLN A 363 21.75 49.74 103.66
CA GLN A 363 21.41 49.90 102.24
C GLN A 363 22.56 49.47 101.32
N MET A 364 23.81 49.80 101.64
CA MET A 364 24.96 49.35 100.87
C MET A 364 25.12 47.83 100.93
N ALA A 365 24.92 47.20 102.09
CA ALA A 365 24.92 45.74 102.21
C ALA A 365 23.81 45.11 101.35
N GLY A 366 22.58 45.65 101.39
CA GLY A 366 21.47 45.16 100.57
C GLY A 366 21.66 45.38 99.06
N LEU A 367 22.29 46.50 98.66
CA LEU A 367 22.67 46.75 97.27
C LEU A 367 23.76 45.79 96.81
N THR A 368 24.74 45.49 97.67
CA THR A 368 25.83 44.55 97.36
C THR A 368 25.29 43.12 97.17
N ASP A 369 24.34 42.69 98.00
CA ASP A 369 23.66 41.40 97.89
C ASP A 369 22.75 41.30 96.65
N ARG A 370 22.07 42.40 96.27
CA ARG A 370 21.29 42.45 95.03
C ARG A 370 22.16 42.45 93.78
N VAL A 371 23.32 43.10 93.82
CA VAL A 371 24.27 43.08 92.70
C VAL A 371 24.94 41.70 92.55
N SER A 372 25.25 41.02 93.66
CA SER A 372 25.83 39.67 93.61
C SER A 372 24.81 38.65 93.06
N THR A 373 23.55 38.73 93.49
CA THR A 373 22.48 37.87 92.96
C THR A 373 22.20 38.14 91.48
N LEU A 374 22.17 39.40 91.03
CA LEU A 374 22.05 39.76 89.62
C LEU A 374 23.20 39.21 88.79
N ALA A 375 24.44 39.36 89.27
CA ALA A 375 25.62 38.80 88.62
C ALA A 375 25.53 37.27 88.50
N GLN A 376 25.09 36.59 89.55
CA GLN A 376 24.92 35.13 89.56
C GLN A 376 23.81 34.66 88.60
N THR A 377 22.69 35.40 88.48
CA THR A 377 21.64 35.11 87.47
C THR A 377 22.10 35.37 86.04
N ALA A 378 22.91 36.41 85.81
CA ALA A 378 23.47 36.71 84.50
C ALA A 378 24.48 35.62 84.07
N GLU A 379 25.28 35.12 85.02
CA GLU A 379 26.25 34.06 84.79
C GLU A 379 25.57 32.71 84.49
N THR A 380 24.49 32.38 85.21
CA THR A 380 23.66 31.20 84.89
C THR A 380 22.93 31.32 83.55
N HIS A 381 22.47 32.51 83.17
CA HIS A 381 21.90 32.74 81.84
C HIS A 381 22.95 32.59 80.73
N ALA A 382 24.15 33.17 80.90
CA ALA A 382 25.25 33.03 79.96
C ALA A 382 25.67 31.56 79.77
N ALA A 383 25.70 30.78 80.87
CA ALA A 383 25.94 29.34 80.84
C ALA A 383 24.83 28.58 80.07
N SER A 384 23.55 28.90 80.31
CA SER A 384 22.44 28.24 79.62
C SER A 384 22.39 28.53 78.10
N LEU A 385 22.77 29.75 77.70
CA LEU A 385 22.84 30.16 76.30
C LEU A 385 24.01 29.48 75.57
N THR A 386 25.17 29.40 76.22
CA THR A 386 26.33 28.68 75.66
C THR A 386 26.05 27.19 75.55
N GLU A 387 25.41 26.59 76.55
CA GLU A 387 24.99 25.19 76.49
C GLU A 387 23.96 24.95 75.36
N GLY A 388 22.97 25.83 75.21
CA GLY A 388 21.99 25.77 74.11
C GLY A 388 22.63 25.90 72.73
N ALA A 389 23.59 26.81 72.55
CA ALA A 389 24.33 26.99 71.31
C ALA A 389 25.17 25.76 70.96
N VAL A 390 25.82 25.13 71.95
CA VAL A 390 26.59 23.89 71.78
C VAL A 390 25.67 22.73 71.38
N ARG A 391 24.49 22.59 72.01
CA ARG A 391 23.52 21.56 71.63
C ARG A 391 23.01 21.74 70.19
N HIS A 392 22.73 22.98 69.77
CA HIS A 392 22.32 23.25 68.39
C HIS A 392 23.42 22.99 67.37
N ALA A 393 24.67 23.36 67.67
CA ALA A 393 25.80 23.04 66.81
C ALA A 393 25.99 21.52 66.65
N ALA A 394 25.88 20.76 67.75
CA ALA A 394 25.95 19.30 67.72
C ALA A 394 24.81 18.65 66.93
N GLN A 395 23.58 19.18 67.02
CA GLN A 395 22.45 18.71 66.21
C GLN A 395 22.65 18.98 64.71
N LEU A 396 23.18 20.15 64.34
CA LEU A 396 23.50 20.49 62.96
C LEU A 396 24.59 19.58 62.39
N GLU A 397 25.65 19.34 63.16
CA GLU A 397 26.74 18.44 62.77
C GLU A 397 26.24 17.01 62.58
N SER A 398 25.43 16.51 63.51
CA SER A 398 24.80 15.18 63.41
C SER A 398 23.87 15.06 62.19
N GLY A 399 23.06 16.07 61.92
CA GLY A 399 22.17 16.11 60.75
C GLY A 399 22.95 16.14 59.43
N ALA A 400 24.03 16.93 59.36
CA ALA A 400 24.90 16.98 58.19
C ALA A 400 25.60 15.63 57.94
N GLN A 401 26.11 14.98 58.99
CA GLN A 401 26.72 13.64 58.88
C GLN A 401 25.70 12.58 58.44
N GLN A 402 24.47 12.63 58.95
CA GLN A 402 23.40 11.73 58.51
C GLN A 402 23.02 11.94 57.04
N LEU A 403 22.96 13.19 56.57
CA LEU A 403 22.64 13.50 55.18
C LEU A 403 23.73 12.97 54.22
N VAL A 404 25.01 13.19 54.56
CA VAL A 404 26.15 12.66 53.80
C VAL A 404 26.13 11.13 53.80
N GLY A 405 25.83 10.49 54.93
CA GLY A 405 25.69 9.03 55.02
C GLY A 405 24.58 8.48 54.12
N ARG A 406 23.41 9.13 54.11
CA ARG A 406 22.28 8.75 53.22
C ARG A 406 22.62 8.94 51.74
N LEU A 407 23.31 10.03 51.38
CA LEU A 407 23.76 10.27 50.00
C LEU A 407 24.78 9.22 49.55
N SER A 408 25.75 8.88 50.40
CA SER A 408 26.76 7.85 50.10
C SER A 408 26.10 6.49 49.89
N GLN A 409 25.20 6.06 50.78
CA GLN A 409 24.46 4.81 50.63
C GLN A 409 23.57 4.79 49.38
N GLY A 410 22.93 5.92 49.06
CA GLY A 410 22.12 6.06 47.85
C GLY A 410 22.95 5.90 46.57
N LEU A 411 24.15 6.49 46.52
CA LEU A 411 25.08 6.35 45.41
C LEU A 411 25.61 4.93 45.27
N GLU A 412 25.93 4.27 46.38
CA GLU A 412 26.39 2.87 46.40
C GLU A 412 25.29 1.94 45.88
N LYS A 413 24.04 2.14 46.32
CA LYS A 413 22.87 1.40 45.84
C LYS A 413 22.61 1.61 44.34
N MET A 414 22.81 2.84 43.86
CA MET A 414 22.67 3.16 42.44
C MET A 414 23.76 2.48 41.61
N ALA A 415 25.00 2.42 42.10
CA ALA A 415 26.08 1.70 41.45
C ALA A 415 25.83 0.18 41.40
N GLU A 416 25.35 -0.44 42.48
CA GLU A 416 24.96 -1.86 42.50
C GLU A 416 23.89 -2.16 41.44
N LEU A 417 22.80 -1.37 41.40
CA LEU A 417 21.71 -1.57 40.46
C LEU A 417 22.15 -1.36 39.00
N LEU A 418 23.06 -0.42 38.76
CA LEU A 418 23.64 -0.19 37.42
C LEU A 418 24.48 -1.40 36.97
N VAL A 419 25.30 -1.96 37.86
CA VAL A 419 26.09 -3.17 37.56
C VAL A 419 25.17 -4.35 37.30
N GLU A 420 24.15 -4.56 38.12
CA GLU A 420 23.18 -5.64 37.95
C GLU A 420 22.40 -5.51 36.62
N ALA A 421 22.00 -4.28 36.27
CA ALA A 421 21.32 -4.00 35.00
C ALA A 421 22.24 -4.25 33.79
N LEU A 422 23.51 -3.82 33.85
CA LEU A 422 24.49 -4.05 32.79
C LEU A 422 24.79 -5.54 32.60
N GLN A 423 24.90 -6.28 33.70
CA GLN A 423 25.19 -7.71 33.67
C GLN A 423 24.02 -8.50 33.07
N ARG A 424 22.78 -8.16 33.48
CA ARG A 424 21.55 -8.73 32.90
C ARG A 424 21.39 -8.37 31.42
N HIS A 425 21.80 -7.17 31.02
CA HIS A 425 21.83 -6.76 29.63
C HIS A 425 22.83 -7.60 28.82
N GLY A 426 24.03 -7.83 29.36
CA GLY A 426 25.04 -8.70 28.74
C GLY A 426 24.56 -10.14 28.53
N GLU A 427 23.87 -10.71 29.51
CA GLU A 427 23.27 -12.05 29.41
C GLU A 427 22.20 -12.11 28.32
N LEU A 428 21.27 -11.14 28.28
CA LEU A 428 20.23 -11.07 27.25
C LEU A 428 20.82 -10.88 25.85
N LEU A 429 21.88 -10.10 25.71
CA LEU A 429 22.54 -9.84 24.43
C LEU A 429 23.25 -11.10 23.92
N THR A 430 23.92 -11.82 24.82
CA THR A 430 24.56 -13.11 24.50
C THR A 430 23.51 -14.15 24.09
N GLN A 431 22.36 -14.18 24.76
CA GLN A 431 21.28 -15.10 24.42
C GLN A 431 20.64 -14.75 23.07
N ALA A 432 20.40 -13.46 22.81
CA ALA A 432 19.90 -12.99 21.51
C ALA A 432 20.87 -13.33 20.37
N GLU A 433 22.19 -13.19 20.57
CA GLU A 433 23.19 -13.60 19.57
C GLU A 433 23.17 -15.12 19.31
N GLN A 434 23.00 -15.93 20.37
CA GLN A 434 22.91 -17.38 20.23
C GLN A 434 21.65 -17.81 19.47
N ASP A 435 20.51 -17.17 19.75
CA ASP A 435 19.24 -17.41 19.06
C ASP A 435 19.34 -17.01 17.59
N LEU A 436 19.93 -15.85 17.29
CA LEU A 436 20.15 -15.39 15.92
C LEU A 436 21.10 -16.33 15.15
N ALA A 437 22.16 -16.84 15.80
CA ALA A 437 23.08 -17.80 15.20
C ALA A 437 22.42 -19.17 14.97
N SER A 438 21.50 -19.58 15.83
CA SER A 438 20.67 -20.77 15.65
C SER A 438 19.75 -20.63 14.44
N GLU A 439 19.04 -19.51 14.36
CA GLU A 439 18.08 -19.21 13.30
C GLU A 439 18.77 -19.06 11.93
N ASN A 440 19.92 -18.38 11.88
CA ASN A 440 20.74 -18.31 10.67
C ASN A 440 21.23 -19.70 10.19
N ARG A 441 21.64 -20.59 11.11
CA ARG A 441 22.03 -21.96 10.73
C ARG A 441 20.86 -22.75 10.18
N LYS A 442 19.66 -22.57 10.75
CA LYS A 442 18.43 -23.19 10.26
C LYS A 442 18.07 -22.70 8.86
N HIS A 443 18.09 -21.38 8.65
CA HIS A 443 17.84 -20.80 7.33
C HIS A 443 18.86 -21.26 6.28
N LEU A 444 20.15 -21.35 6.63
CA LEU A 444 21.16 -21.86 5.71
C LEU A 444 20.85 -23.30 5.29
N SER A 445 20.46 -24.16 6.25
CA SER A 445 20.10 -25.55 5.98
C SER A 445 18.82 -25.67 5.13
N GLU A 446 17.81 -24.83 5.36
CA GLU A 446 16.58 -24.78 4.54
C GLU A 446 16.88 -24.34 3.11
N VAL A 447 17.76 -23.34 2.93
CA VAL A 447 18.20 -22.87 1.61
C VAL A 447 19.00 -23.93 0.88
N GLU A 448 19.93 -24.63 1.57
CA GLU A 448 20.68 -25.74 0.98
C GLU A 448 19.76 -26.88 0.52
N ALA A 449 18.75 -27.23 1.32
CA ALA A 449 17.77 -28.26 0.97
C ALA A 449 16.93 -27.84 -0.25
N ALA A 450 16.41 -26.61 -0.27
CA ALA A 450 15.63 -26.09 -1.39
C ALA A 450 16.44 -25.98 -2.68
N LEU A 451 17.72 -25.58 -2.58
CA LEU A 451 18.64 -25.56 -3.71
C LEU A 451 18.90 -26.98 -4.24
N GLY A 452 19.11 -27.95 -3.35
CA GLY A 452 19.28 -29.35 -3.71
C GLY A 452 18.06 -29.91 -4.45
N GLU A 453 16.86 -29.65 -3.94
CA GLU A 453 15.61 -30.07 -4.59
C GLU A 453 15.44 -29.42 -5.96
N ALA A 454 15.69 -28.10 -6.07
CA ALA A 454 15.63 -27.38 -7.35
C ALA A 454 16.66 -27.91 -8.37
N MET A 455 17.86 -28.28 -7.93
CA MET A 455 18.90 -28.85 -8.81
C MET A 455 18.49 -30.22 -9.34
N VAL A 456 17.89 -31.07 -8.50
CA VAL A 456 17.37 -32.39 -8.92
C VAL A 456 16.21 -32.23 -9.90
N VAL A 457 15.26 -31.33 -9.63
CA VAL A 457 14.14 -31.05 -10.54
C VAL A 457 14.64 -30.48 -11.88
N SER A 458 15.64 -29.59 -11.84
CA SER A 458 16.25 -29.04 -13.05
C SER A 458 16.98 -30.12 -13.86
N ALA A 459 17.71 -31.02 -13.21
CA ALA A 459 18.41 -32.13 -13.86
C ALA A 459 17.40 -33.10 -14.52
N ASP A 460 16.33 -33.48 -13.82
CA ASP A 460 15.25 -34.33 -14.36
C ASP A 460 14.56 -33.67 -15.56
N ARG A 461 14.33 -32.36 -15.50
CA ARG A 461 13.77 -31.59 -16.63
C ARG A 461 14.71 -31.56 -17.83
N GLN A 462 16.01 -31.39 -17.60
CA GLN A 462 17.02 -31.35 -18.65
C GLN A 462 17.18 -32.72 -19.33
N GLU A 463 17.18 -33.81 -18.55
CA GLU A 463 17.16 -35.19 -19.04
C GLU A 463 15.93 -35.44 -19.94
N LYS A 464 14.73 -35.04 -19.49
CA LYS A 464 13.50 -35.16 -20.29
C LYS A 464 13.54 -34.36 -21.59
N LEU A 465 14.10 -33.15 -21.57
CA LEU A 465 14.26 -32.33 -22.77
C LEU A 465 15.24 -32.95 -23.76
N ILE A 466 16.33 -33.56 -23.28
CA ILE A 466 17.29 -34.29 -24.12
C ILE A 466 16.60 -35.49 -24.77
N GLN A 467 15.85 -36.28 -24.00
CA GLN A 467 15.10 -37.42 -24.53
C GLN A 467 14.05 -37.00 -25.57
N GLN A 468 13.34 -35.89 -25.33
CA GLN A 468 12.40 -35.31 -26.31
C GLN A 468 13.11 -34.84 -27.58
N SER A 469 14.28 -34.19 -27.45
CA SER A 469 15.09 -33.75 -28.58
C SER A 469 15.58 -34.95 -29.40
N GLU A 470 16.04 -36.03 -28.76
CA GLU A 470 16.46 -37.25 -29.45
C GLU A 470 15.30 -37.93 -30.18
N ALA A 471 14.11 -37.95 -29.58
CA ALA A 471 12.91 -38.49 -30.22
C ALA A 471 12.52 -37.68 -31.46
N LEU A 472 12.49 -36.35 -31.35
CA LEU A 472 12.21 -35.45 -32.48
C LEU A 472 13.25 -35.60 -33.60
N LEU A 473 14.53 -35.73 -33.26
CA LEU A 473 15.59 -35.94 -34.26
C LEU A 473 15.42 -37.28 -34.98
N LYS A 474 15.03 -38.35 -34.27
CA LYS A 474 14.71 -39.65 -34.89
C LYS A 474 13.49 -39.56 -35.81
N GLU A 475 12.41 -38.92 -35.37
CA GLU A 475 11.21 -38.71 -36.21
C GLU A 475 11.54 -37.89 -37.45
N MET A 476 12.31 -36.81 -37.31
CA MET A 476 12.75 -35.98 -38.44
C MET A 476 13.65 -36.77 -39.40
N GLN A 477 14.54 -37.63 -38.89
CA GLN A 477 15.37 -38.50 -39.72
C GLN A 477 14.53 -39.51 -40.51
N VAL A 478 13.53 -40.14 -39.87
CA VAL A 478 12.61 -41.07 -40.55
C VAL A 478 11.82 -40.34 -41.64
N ALA A 479 11.23 -39.20 -41.31
CA ALA A 479 10.46 -38.39 -42.25
C ALA A 479 11.32 -37.94 -43.46
N LEU A 480 12.58 -37.55 -43.22
CA LEU A 480 13.54 -37.18 -44.28
C LEU A 480 13.88 -38.37 -45.20
N VAL A 481 14.06 -39.56 -44.64
CA VAL A 481 14.33 -40.77 -45.43
C VAL A 481 13.10 -41.15 -46.26
N GLU A 482 11.89 -41.06 -45.69
CA GLU A 482 10.64 -41.29 -46.43
C GLU A 482 10.44 -40.26 -47.55
N THR A 483 10.67 -38.97 -47.30
CA THR A 483 10.55 -37.94 -48.35
C THR A 483 11.61 -38.09 -49.42
N ALA A 484 12.85 -38.47 -49.07
CA ALA A 484 13.88 -38.77 -50.04
C ALA A 484 13.51 -39.99 -50.90
N GLY A 485 12.96 -41.05 -50.28
CA GLY A 485 12.46 -42.22 -50.99
C GLY A 485 11.33 -41.87 -51.97
N ALA A 486 10.34 -41.10 -51.52
CA ALA A 486 9.24 -40.62 -52.38
C ALA A 486 9.74 -39.73 -53.53
N ALA A 487 10.76 -38.91 -53.30
CA ALA A 487 11.37 -38.08 -54.34
C ALA A 487 12.09 -38.91 -55.41
N VAL A 488 12.81 -39.98 -55.01
CA VAL A 488 13.45 -40.92 -55.95
C VAL A 488 12.39 -41.65 -56.77
N GLU A 489 11.32 -42.13 -56.14
CA GLU A 489 10.22 -42.80 -56.85
C GLU A 489 9.53 -41.85 -57.84
N HIS A 490 9.31 -40.59 -57.45
CA HIS A 490 8.80 -39.56 -58.35
C HIS A 490 9.76 -39.27 -59.51
N GLN A 491 11.08 -39.26 -59.27
CA GLN A 491 12.08 -39.06 -60.31
C GLN A 491 12.08 -40.24 -61.31
N GLU A 492 11.99 -41.49 -60.84
CA GLU A 492 11.82 -42.66 -61.71
C GLU A 492 10.54 -42.58 -62.54
N GLN A 493 9.44 -42.12 -61.95
CA GLN A 493 8.17 -41.96 -62.64
C GLN A 493 8.25 -40.87 -63.72
N LEU A 494 8.93 -39.75 -63.44
CA LEU A 494 9.20 -38.70 -64.44
C LEU A 494 10.07 -39.21 -65.59
N VAL A 495 11.08 -40.04 -65.31
CA VAL A 495 11.90 -40.67 -66.36
C VAL A 495 11.03 -41.58 -67.25
N LYS A 496 10.17 -42.41 -66.65
CA LYS A 496 9.21 -43.24 -67.40
C LYS A 496 8.24 -42.40 -68.22
N GLN A 497 7.73 -41.30 -67.67
CA GLN A 497 6.88 -40.36 -68.42
C GLN A 497 7.64 -39.69 -69.57
N GLY A 498 8.91 -39.33 -69.36
CA GLY A 498 9.80 -38.81 -70.39
C GLY A 498 10.02 -39.81 -71.54
N GLU A 499 10.21 -41.09 -71.22
CA GLU A 499 10.30 -42.15 -72.24
C GLU A 499 9.00 -42.31 -73.03
N VAL A 500 7.84 -42.24 -72.37
CA VAL A 500 6.54 -42.29 -73.04
C VAL A 500 6.37 -41.10 -73.98
N LEU A 501 6.73 -39.88 -73.53
CA LEU A 501 6.70 -38.68 -74.36
C LEU A 501 7.65 -38.81 -75.56
N LEU A 502 8.86 -39.33 -75.37
CA LEU A 502 9.80 -39.63 -76.46
C LEU A 502 9.18 -40.60 -77.47
N ARG A 503 8.50 -41.65 -77.00
CA ARG A 503 7.81 -42.64 -77.85
C ARG A 503 6.66 -42.01 -78.65
N VAL A 504 5.92 -41.08 -78.05
CA VAL A 504 4.86 -40.31 -78.71
C VAL A 504 5.45 -39.38 -79.77
N VAL A 505 6.55 -38.71 -79.47
CA VAL A 505 7.26 -37.85 -80.45
C VAL A 505 7.79 -38.67 -81.62
N ASP A 506 8.40 -39.83 -81.37
CA ASP A 506 8.86 -40.74 -82.41
C ASP A 506 7.71 -41.27 -83.26
N SER A 507 6.59 -41.65 -82.64
CA SER A 507 5.37 -42.06 -83.35
C SER A 507 4.83 -40.93 -84.22
N THR A 508 4.84 -39.70 -83.73
CA THR A 508 4.46 -38.50 -84.51
C THR A 508 5.41 -38.29 -85.69
N GLY A 509 6.71 -38.49 -85.51
CA GLY A 509 7.70 -38.44 -86.59
C GLY A 509 7.49 -39.56 -87.63
N GLN A 510 7.05 -40.76 -87.22
CA GLN A 510 6.67 -41.84 -88.13
C GLN A 510 5.40 -41.50 -88.91
N VAL A 511 4.40 -40.90 -88.27
CA VAL A 511 3.18 -40.40 -88.94
C VAL A 511 3.54 -39.36 -89.99
N GLN A 512 4.45 -38.42 -89.69
CA GLN A 512 4.90 -37.42 -90.64
C GLN A 512 5.69 -38.03 -91.83
N LYS A 513 6.47 -39.09 -91.59
CA LYS A 513 7.10 -39.86 -92.69
C LYS A 513 6.07 -40.59 -93.57
N LEU A 514 5.03 -41.15 -92.96
CA LEU A 514 3.91 -41.77 -93.66
C LEU A 514 3.15 -40.75 -94.49
N GLU A 515 2.85 -39.58 -93.94
CA GLU A 515 2.22 -38.46 -94.63
C GLU A 515 3.06 -38.01 -95.84
N ASN A 516 4.37 -37.83 -95.67
CA ASN A 516 5.28 -37.47 -96.76
C ASN A 516 5.39 -38.54 -97.86
N SER A 517 5.33 -39.82 -97.50
CA SER A 517 5.32 -40.92 -98.48
C SER A 517 3.98 -41.04 -99.19
N LEU A 518 2.86 -40.83 -98.49
CA LEU A 518 1.53 -40.78 -99.08
C LEU A 518 1.41 -39.61 -100.06
N ASN A 519 1.88 -38.42 -99.68
CA ASN A 519 1.94 -37.26 -100.57
C ASN A 519 2.81 -37.53 -101.80
N ARG A 520 3.99 -38.14 -101.63
CA ARG A 520 4.83 -38.54 -102.78
C ARG A 520 4.14 -39.54 -103.70
N ASN A 521 3.39 -40.49 -103.14
CA ASN A 521 2.63 -41.47 -103.93
C ASN A 521 1.44 -40.81 -104.64
N LEU A 522 0.72 -39.90 -103.98
CA LEU A 522 -0.35 -39.11 -104.61
C LEU A 522 0.19 -38.23 -105.75
N ASP A 523 1.35 -37.61 -105.54
CA ASP A 523 2.01 -36.78 -106.55
C ASP A 523 2.59 -37.62 -107.71
N ALA A 524 3.04 -38.86 -107.44
CA ALA A 524 3.38 -39.83 -108.47
C ALA A 524 2.14 -40.34 -109.24
N LEU A 525 1.01 -40.55 -108.55
CA LEU A 525 -0.25 -40.95 -109.17
C LEU A 525 -0.81 -39.84 -110.06
N GLY A 526 -0.74 -38.58 -109.62
CA GLY A 526 -1.09 -37.41 -110.42
C GLY A 526 -0.19 -37.28 -111.66
N ARG A 527 1.11 -37.54 -111.53
CA ARG A 527 2.04 -37.58 -112.68
C ARG A 527 1.78 -38.75 -113.64
N ALA A 528 1.40 -39.92 -113.13
CA ALA A 528 1.04 -41.06 -113.95
C ALA A 528 -0.25 -40.80 -114.75
N HIS A 529 -1.24 -40.13 -114.15
CA HIS A 529 -2.46 -39.75 -114.85
C HIS A 529 -2.18 -38.75 -116.00
N ASN A 530 -1.30 -37.76 -115.76
CA ASN A 530 -0.85 -36.84 -116.82
C ASN A 530 -0.02 -37.56 -117.91
N PHE A 531 0.69 -38.64 -117.57
CA PHE A 531 1.43 -39.47 -118.55
C PHE A 531 0.49 -40.30 -119.43
N GLU A 532 -0.61 -40.80 -118.86
CA GLU A 532 -1.67 -41.48 -119.60
C GLU A 532 -2.41 -40.53 -120.56
N GLU A 533 -2.69 -39.31 -120.10
CA GLU A 533 -3.33 -38.27 -120.92
C GLU A 533 -2.42 -37.81 -122.08
N THR A 534 -1.11 -37.69 -121.83
CA THR A 534 -0.13 -37.40 -122.89
C THR A 534 0.07 -38.56 -123.85
N LEU A 535 0.04 -39.83 -123.41
CA LEU A 535 0.07 -41.00 -124.29
C LEU A 535 -1.20 -41.13 -125.16
N LEU A 536 -2.38 -40.81 -124.61
CA LEU A 536 -3.62 -40.71 -125.39
C LEU A 536 -3.52 -39.63 -126.48
N SER A 537 -2.93 -38.47 -126.16
CA SER A 537 -2.69 -37.41 -127.15
C SER A 537 -1.67 -37.82 -128.24
N LEU A 538 -0.62 -38.55 -127.86
CA LEU A 538 0.42 -39.01 -128.78
C LEU A 538 -0.07 -40.16 -129.67
N SER A 539 -0.90 -41.06 -129.14
CA SER A 539 -1.56 -42.13 -129.90
C SER A 539 -2.55 -41.57 -130.93
N ALA A 540 -3.31 -40.53 -130.57
CA ALA A 540 -4.16 -39.79 -131.51
C ALA A 540 -3.33 -39.10 -132.63
N ALA A 541 -2.16 -38.56 -132.30
CA ALA A 541 -1.23 -37.98 -133.28
C ALA A 541 -0.60 -39.04 -134.22
N ILE A 542 -0.27 -40.24 -133.70
CA ILE A 542 0.28 -41.35 -134.50
C ILE A 542 -0.77 -41.96 -135.43
N GLN A 543 -2.03 -42.09 -135.02
CA GLN A 543 -3.11 -42.53 -135.92
C GLN A 543 -3.37 -41.53 -137.05
N LEU A 544 -3.24 -40.23 -136.80
CA LEU A 544 -3.31 -39.19 -137.83
C LEU A 544 -2.10 -39.20 -138.79
N LEU A 545 -0.91 -39.57 -138.32
CA LEU A 545 0.28 -39.72 -139.17
C LEU A 545 0.23 -40.99 -140.04
N SER A 546 -0.25 -42.10 -139.48
CA SER A 546 -0.34 -43.39 -140.19
C SER A 546 -1.40 -43.37 -141.30
N ALA A 547 -2.45 -42.56 -141.16
CA ALA A 547 -3.44 -42.32 -142.22
C ALA A 547 -2.89 -41.50 -143.41
N ARG A 548 -1.73 -40.83 -143.27
CA ARG A 548 -1.15 -39.95 -144.30
C ARG A 548 0.01 -40.56 -145.10
N VAL A 549 0.56 -41.70 -144.66
CA VAL A 549 1.76 -42.32 -145.26
C VAL A 549 1.43 -43.47 -146.24
N GLY A 550 0.14 -43.79 -146.44
CA GLY A 550 -0.35 -44.83 -147.37
C GLY A 550 -0.66 -44.42 -148.82
N ARG A 551 -0.26 -43.23 -149.30
CA ARG A 551 -0.46 -42.81 -150.71
C ARG A 551 0.74 -42.00 -151.24
N GLY A 552 1.41 -42.52 -152.27
CA GLY A 552 2.15 -41.70 -153.24
C GLY A 552 3.66 -41.97 -153.35
N VAL A 553 4.01 -42.79 -154.33
CA VAL A 553 5.35 -43.23 -154.77
C VAL A 553 5.94 -42.27 -155.81
N SER A 554 7.28 -42.11 -155.80
CA SER A 554 8.18 -41.74 -156.93
C SER A 554 8.08 -40.33 -157.56
N GLU A 555 9.17 -39.55 -157.57
CA GLU A 555 10.14 -39.43 -158.69
C GLU A 555 11.00 -38.12 -158.64
N THR A 556 12.32 -38.30 -158.76
CA THR A 556 13.38 -37.53 -159.46
C THR A 556 13.53 -35.98 -159.45
N ALA A 557 14.70 -35.57 -158.93
CA ALA A 557 15.76 -34.74 -159.58
C ALA A 557 15.61 -33.17 -159.61
N PRO A 558 16.67 -32.40 -159.98
CA PRO A 558 17.39 -31.56 -159.01
C PRO A 558 17.60 -30.09 -159.45
N ARG A 559 18.08 -29.23 -158.52
CA ARG A 559 19.22 -28.28 -158.66
C ARG A 559 19.06 -27.00 -157.82
N ARG A 560 20.16 -26.65 -157.13
CA ARG A 560 20.87 -25.34 -156.97
C ARG A 560 20.07 -24.10 -156.56
N GLU A 561 20.58 -23.13 -155.82
CA GLU A 561 21.83 -22.84 -155.08
C GLU A 561 21.53 -21.60 -154.22
N ALA A 562 22.18 -21.50 -153.07
CA ALA A 562 22.58 -20.31 -152.31
C ALA A 562 21.75 -18.99 -152.37
N ALA A 563 21.16 -18.64 -151.22
CA ALA A 563 21.44 -17.43 -150.45
C ALA A 563 21.10 -17.68 -148.98
#